data_AF-A0A1H9HS94-F1
#
_entry.id   AF-A0A1H9HS94-F1
#
_cell.length_a   1.000
_cell.length_b   1.000
_cell.length_c   1.000
_cell.angle_alpha   90.00
_cell.angle_beta   90.00
_cell.angle_gamma   90.00
#
_symmetry.space_group_name_H-M   'P 1'
#
loop_
_entity.id
_entity.type
_entity.pdbx_description
1 polymer ?
#
loop_
_entity_poly.entity_id
_entity_poly.type
_entity_poly.pdbx_seq_one_letter_code
_entity_poly.pdbx_strand_id
1 'polypeptide(L)'
;PVVVDPLPEDSSIEATTSPAPEEKNFADYILILPLSDIPPIYVYLSKPPVEFLDVERYSDFLRRSRQGKYEADHMPSKAAVKAYLKAHYPDMTPEDIELASQDVAAIVIPKKVHQQISETYGGRNTSVQIELDSKNLRAALDRNLDVIKPALKEQGATENQIQSARPKMHKLNSEMELYK
;
A
#
# COMPACT_ATOMS: atom_id res chain seq x y z
N PRO A 1 -3.73 2.95 20.88
CA PRO A 1 -4.66 3.71 21.75
C PRO A 1 -6.01 3.87 21.05
N VAL A 2 -7.06 3.25 21.58
CA VAL A 2 -8.43 3.50 21.13
C VAL A 2 -8.84 4.83 21.76
N VAL A 3 -9.06 5.86 20.93
CA VAL A 3 -9.60 7.14 21.41
C VAL A 3 -11.11 6.92 21.56
N VAL A 4 -11.59 6.98 22.79
CA VAL A 4 -13.01 6.89 23.10
C VAL A 4 -13.42 8.30 23.53
N ASP A 5 -14.23 8.97 22.70
CA ASP A 5 -14.84 10.23 23.13
C ASP A 5 -16.00 9.92 24.09
N PRO A 6 -16.05 10.52 25.29
CA PRO A 6 -17.19 10.40 26.17
C PRO A 6 -18.42 11.03 25.52
N LEU A 7 -19.57 10.35 25.62
CA LEU A 7 -20.85 10.91 25.16
C LEU A 7 -21.24 12.12 26.04
N PRO A 8 -21.75 13.21 25.45
CA PRO A 8 -22.21 14.37 26.20
C PRO A 8 -23.41 14.01 27.10
N GLU A 9 -23.47 14.63 28.29
CA GLU A 9 -24.58 14.45 29.25
C GLU A 9 -25.91 15.06 28.76
N ASP A 10 -25.87 15.86 27.70
CA ASP A 10 -27.02 16.55 27.16
C ASP A 10 -27.61 15.79 25.96
N SER A 11 -28.93 15.61 25.95
CA SER A 11 -29.67 14.93 24.86
C SER A 11 -29.77 15.75 23.57
N SER A 12 -29.08 16.89 23.52
CA SER A 12 -28.89 17.64 22.30
C SER A 12 -27.96 16.85 21.38
N ILE A 13 -28.30 16.79 20.09
CA ILE A 13 -27.50 16.10 19.08
C ILE A 13 -26.22 16.91 18.87
N GLU A 14 -25.24 16.75 19.74
CA GLU A 14 -23.88 17.23 19.48
C GLU A 14 -23.20 16.25 18.54
N ALA A 15 -23.31 16.55 17.25
CA ALA A 15 -22.46 15.95 16.25
C ALA A 15 -21.02 16.42 16.54
N THR A 16 -20.21 15.55 17.13
CA THR A 16 -18.76 15.72 17.09
C THR A 16 -18.34 15.45 15.65
N THR A 17 -18.37 16.49 14.82
CA THR A 17 -17.88 16.42 13.45
C THR A 17 -16.35 16.39 13.51
N SER A 18 -15.79 15.26 13.94
CA SER A 18 -14.47 14.88 13.49
C SER A 18 -14.52 14.88 11.96
N PRO A 19 -13.53 15.47 11.27
CA PRO A 19 -13.56 15.52 9.82
C PRO A 19 -13.82 14.12 9.26
N ALA A 20 -14.74 14.04 8.30
CA ALA A 20 -15.06 12.77 7.65
C ALA A 20 -13.74 12.11 7.20
N PRO A 21 -13.52 10.82 7.51
CA PRO A 21 -12.28 10.16 7.17
C PRO A 21 -11.99 10.29 5.68
N GLU A 22 -10.78 10.71 5.31
CA GLU A 22 -10.35 10.70 3.90
C GLU A 22 -10.28 9.28 3.32
N GLU A 23 -10.28 8.28 4.19
CA GLU A 23 -10.24 6.86 3.83
C GLU A 23 -11.55 6.45 3.17
N LYS A 24 -11.48 6.03 1.90
CA LYS A 24 -12.67 5.53 1.17
C LYS A 24 -13.11 4.13 1.59
N ASN A 25 -12.27 3.40 2.32
CA ASN A 25 -12.50 2.03 2.76
C ASN A 25 -12.16 1.94 4.25
N PHE A 26 -13.17 2.02 5.11
CA PHE A 26 -13.04 1.87 6.56
C PHE A 26 -14.01 0.80 7.06
N ALA A 27 -13.74 0.27 8.25
CA ALA A 27 -14.68 -0.60 8.94
C ALA A 27 -15.36 0.20 10.04
N ASP A 28 -16.67 0.37 9.93
CA ASP A 28 -17.48 0.98 10.97
C ASP A 28 -18.61 0.06 11.41
N TYR A 29 -19.02 0.25 12.66
CA TYR A 29 -20.02 -0.56 13.32
C TYR A 29 -20.88 0.32 14.21
N ILE A 30 -22.16 0.01 14.28
CA ILE A 30 -23.01 0.47 15.37
C ILE A 30 -23.11 -0.70 16.35
N LEU A 31 -22.51 -0.56 17.53
CA LEU A 31 -22.60 -1.55 18.59
C LEU A 31 -23.89 -1.30 19.39
N ILE A 32 -24.83 -2.23 19.29
CA ILE A 32 -26.03 -2.28 20.13
C ILE A 32 -25.77 -3.30 21.23
N LEU A 33 -25.67 -2.84 22.48
CA LEU A 33 -25.40 -3.68 23.63
C LEU A 33 -26.71 -4.18 24.26
N PRO A 34 -26.76 -5.42 24.80
CA PRO A 34 -27.93 -5.96 25.48
C PRO A 34 -28.04 -5.42 26.93
N LEU A 35 -27.77 -4.12 27.11
CA LEU A 35 -27.83 -3.40 28.37
C LEU A 35 -28.72 -2.18 28.17
N SER A 36 -29.80 -2.08 28.95
CA SER A 36 -30.88 -1.11 28.74
C SER A 36 -30.46 0.36 28.83
N ASP A 37 -29.37 0.64 29.53
CA ASP A 37 -28.93 2.01 29.85
C ASP A 37 -27.70 2.45 29.03
N ILE A 38 -27.30 1.67 28.01
CA ILE A 38 -26.20 2.06 27.10
C ILE A 38 -26.78 2.33 25.70
N PRO A 39 -26.75 3.57 25.21
CA PRO A 39 -27.21 3.88 23.86
C PRO A 39 -26.30 3.20 22.81
N PRO A 40 -26.78 3.02 21.55
CA PRO A 40 -25.94 2.49 20.48
C PRO A 40 -24.65 3.29 20.31
N ILE A 41 -23.50 2.60 20.22
CA ILE A 41 -22.18 3.23 20.10
C ILE A 41 -21.73 3.12 18.64
N TYR A 42 -21.43 4.26 18.02
CA TYR A 42 -20.74 4.26 16.73
C TYR A 42 -19.25 4.01 16.92
N VAL A 43 -18.71 3.00 16.23
CA VAL A 43 -17.29 2.64 16.27
C VAL A 43 -16.72 2.73 14.87
N TYR A 44 -15.61 3.43 14.74
CA TYR A 44 -14.83 3.56 13.52
C TYR A 44 -13.44 2.97 13.73
N LEU A 45 -13.02 2.05 12.85
CA LEU A 45 -11.71 1.41 12.88
C LEU A 45 -10.90 1.83 11.65
N SER A 46 -9.83 2.59 11.88
CA SER A 46 -8.81 2.92 10.87
C SER A 46 -7.46 2.28 11.18
N LYS A 47 -6.71 1.97 10.13
CA LYS A 47 -5.27 1.69 10.26
C LYS A 47 -4.53 3.03 10.34
N PRO A 48 -3.33 3.10 10.96
CA PRO A 48 -2.53 4.31 10.92
C PRO A 48 -2.23 4.72 9.47
N PRO A 49 -2.16 6.02 9.16
CA PRO A 49 -1.80 6.49 7.84
C PRO A 49 -0.43 5.96 7.43
N VAL A 50 -0.15 5.97 6.13
CA VAL A 50 1.19 5.61 5.66
C VAL A 50 2.19 6.73 5.88
N GLU A 51 3.44 6.34 6.13
CA GLU A 51 4.58 7.24 6.22
C GLU A 51 5.48 7.14 4.99
N PHE A 52 6.27 8.19 4.76
CA PHE A 52 7.21 8.21 3.64
C PHE A 52 8.25 7.08 3.78
N LEU A 53 8.45 6.31 2.70
CA LEU A 53 9.31 5.13 2.63
C LEU A 53 8.84 3.94 3.48
N ASP A 54 7.59 3.92 3.93
CA ASP A 54 6.97 2.70 4.43
C ASP A 54 7.10 1.59 3.37
N VAL A 55 7.49 0.40 3.82
CA VAL A 55 7.65 -0.79 2.98
C VAL A 55 6.86 -1.93 3.60
N GLU A 56 5.87 -2.45 2.88
CA GLU A 56 5.03 -3.59 3.26
C GLU A 56 4.59 -4.32 1.98
N ARG A 57 3.79 -5.37 2.10
CA ARG A 57 3.08 -5.90 0.93
C ARG A 57 2.03 -4.88 0.50
N TYR A 58 1.72 -4.81 -0.79
CA TYR A 58 0.74 -3.81 -1.24
C TYR A 58 -0.63 -3.98 -0.56
N SER A 59 -1.06 -5.24 -0.35
CA SER A 59 -2.26 -5.62 0.38
C SER A 59 -2.30 -5.10 1.83
N ASP A 60 -1.17 -4.99 2.51
CA ASP A 60 -1.08 -4.49 3.89
C ASP A 60 -1.41 -2.99 3.98
N PHE A 61 -1.12 -2.25 2.91
CA PHE A 61 -1.48 -0.85 2.81
C PHE A 61 -2.94 -0.59 2.48
N LEU A 62 -3.73 -1.62 2.14
CA LEU A 62 -5.16 -1.46 1.95
C LEU A 62 -5.79 -0.97 3.26
N ARG A 63 -6.66 0.05 3.14
CA ARG A 63 -7.33 0.74 4.25
C ARG A 63 -6.41 1.61 5.13
N ARG A 64 -5.19 1.94 4.67
CA ARG A 64 -4.35 2.99 5.29
C ARG A 64 -4.50 4.30 4.50
N SER A 65 -4.82 5.40 5.18
CA SER A 65 -4.85 6.72 4.55
C SER A 65 -3.52 7.06 3.88
N ARG A 66 -3.61 7.60 2.67
CA ARG A 66 -2.48 8.16 1.91
C ARG A 66 -2.30 9.66 2.11
N GLN A 67 -3.17 10.27 2.92
CA GLN A 67 -3.14 11.69 3.28
C GLN A 67 -3.19 12.64 2.07
N GLY A 68 -3.70 12.17 0.93
CA GLY A 68 -3.62 12.87 -0.37
C GLY A 68 -2.21 13.07 -0.94
N LYS A 69 -1.15 12.71 -0.21
CA LYS A 69 0.26 13.03 -0.50
C LYS A 69 1.05 11.86 -1.10
N TYR A 70 0.68 10.63 -0.74
CA TYR A 70 1.47 9.44 -1.05
C TYR A 70 0.72 8.45 -1.94
N GLU A 71 1.48 7.56 -2.58
CA GLU A 71 1.00 6.36 -3.25
C GLU A 71 1.94 5.19 -2.90
N ALA A 72 1.43 3.96 -2.95
CA ALA A 72 2.25 2.76 -2.83
C ALA A 72 2.63 2.27 -4.22
N ASP A 73 3.93 2.17 -4.45
CA ASP A 73 4.51 1.74 -5.70
C ASP A 73 5.01 0.29 -5.56
N HIS A 74 4.63 -0.60 -6.49
CA HIS A 74 5.02 -2.00 -6.46
C HIS A 74 6.46 -2.15 -6.96
N MET A 75 7.28 -2.88 -6.20
CA MET A 75 8.69 -3.09 -6.49
C MET A 75 9.01 -4.59 -6.40
N PRO A 76 9.19 -5.31 -7.54
CA PRO A 76 9.13 -4.82 -8.91
C PRO A 76 7.71 -4.48 -9.37
N SER A 77 7.58 -3.89 -10.56
CA SER A 77 6.26 -3.50 -11.10
C SER A 77 5.24 -4.66 -11.08
N LYS A 78 3.99 -4.34 -10.72
CA LYS A 78 2.88 -5.32 -10.70
C LYS A 78 2.71 -6.04 -12.05
N ALA A 79 2.94 -5.33 -13.16
CA ALA A 79 2.86 -5.90 -14.51
C ALA A 79 3.91 -7.00 -14.75
N ALA A 80 5.15 -6.78 -14.32
CA ALA A 80 6.22 -7.78 -14.43
C ALA A 80 5.92 -9.03 -13.60
N VAL A 81 5.39 -8.85 -12.39
CA VAL A 81 4.97 -9.98 -11.54
C VAL A 81 3.84 -10.77 -12.19
N LYS A 82 2.82 -10.10 -12.75
CA LYS A 82 1.76 -10.78 -13.49
C LYS A 82 2.28 -11.57 -14.68
N ALA A 83 3.24 -11.03 -15.42
CA ALA A 83 3.87 -11.73 -16.54
C ALA A 83 4.67 -12.96 -16.05
N TYR A 84 5.40 -12.83 -14.95
CA TYR A 84 6.13 -13.93 -14.32
C TYR A 84 5.18 -15.07 -13.90
N LEU A 85 4.09 -14.73 -13.21
CA LEU A 85 3.11 -15.70 -12.72
C LEU A 85 2.43 -16.44 -13.88
N LYS A 86 2.02 -15.72 -14.93
CA LYS A 86 1.44 -16.32 -16.15
C LYS A 86 2.39 -17.31 -16.83
N ALA A 87 3.70 -17.03 -16.82
CA ALA A 87 4.69 -17.88 -17.48
C ALA A 87 5.05 -19.13 -16.66
N HIS A 88 5.07 -19.04 -15.32
CA HIS A 88 5.51 -20.13 -14.45
C HIS A 88 4.36 -20.97 -13.87
N TYR A 89 3.14 -20.43 -13.86
CA TYR A 89 1.95 -21.10 -13.33
C TYR A 89 0.80 -21.00 -14.33
N PRO A 90 0.86 -21.76 -15.45
CA PRO A 90 -0.12 -21.67 -16.53
C PRO A 90 -1.55 -22.05 -16.09
N ASP A 91 -1.69 -22.77 -14.98
CA ASP A 91 -2.98 -23.20 -14.42
C ASP A 91 -3.65 -22.12 -13.55
N MET A 92 -2.94 -21.04 -13.18
CA MET A 92 -3.54 -19.95 -12.40
C MET A 92 -4.56 -19.18 -13.24
N THR A 93 -5.71 -18.91 -12.65
CA THR A 93 -6.71 -18.07 -13.31
C THR A 93 -6.25 -16.61 -13.36
N PRO A 94 -6.78 -15.78 -14.29
CA PRO A 94 -6.50 -14.35 -14.29
C PRO A 94 -6.83 -13.66 -12.95
N GLU A 95 -7.83 -14.15 -12.22
CA GLU A 95 -8.22 -13.64 -10.90
C GLU A 95 -7.19 -14.01 -9.82
N ASP A 96 -6.72 -15.26 -9.80
CA ASP A 96 -5.67 -15.69 -8.87
C ASP A 96 -4.37 -14.91 -9.08
N ILE A 97 -4.03 -14.63 -10.34
CA ILE A 97 -2.86 -13.82 -10.70
C ILE A 97 -3.03 -12.38 -10.23
N GLU A 98 -4.24 -11.82 -10.36
CA GLU A 98 -4.55 -10.49 -9.83
C GLU A 98 -4.35 -10.44 -8.32
N LEU A 99 -4.93 -11.40 -7.59
CA LEU A 99 -4.83 -11.52 -6.13
C LEU A 99 -3.38 -11.69 -5.68
N ALA A 100 -2.63 -12.65 -6.25
CA ALA A 100 -1.23 -12.87 -5.92
C ALA A 100 -0.35 -11.63 -6.20
N SER A 101 -0.68 -10.87 -7.25
CA SER A 101 0.04 -9.65 -7.58
C SER A 101 -0.20 -8.48 -6.61
N GLN A 102 -1.13 -8.61 -5.65
CA GLN A 102 -1.35 -7.63 -4.58
C GLN A 102 -0.43 -7.85 -3.37
N ASP A 103 0.27 -8.98 -3.27
CA ASP A 103 1.17 -9.26 -2.15
C ASP A 103 2.65 -8.95 -2.45
N VAL A 104 2.92 -8.38 -3.62
CA VAL A 104 4.25 -7.87 -4.00
C VAL A 104 4.66 -6.75 -3.05
N ALA A 105 5.94 -6.69 -2.71
CA ALA A 105 6.49 -5.60 -1.94
C ALA A 105 6.16 -4.25 -2.59
N ALA A 106 5.76 -3.29 -1.78
CA ALA A 106 5.51 -1.94 -2.22
C ALA A 106 6.16 -0.92 -1.28
N ILE A 107 6.55 0.22 -1.83
CA ILE A 107 7.13 1.34 -1.10
C ILE A 107 6.24 2.57 -1.21
N VAL A 108 6.05 3.28 -0.10
CA VAL A 108 5.26 4.49 -0.04
C VAL A 108 6.10 5.68 -0.47
N ILE A 109 5.69 6.33 -1.55
CA ILE A 109 6.40 7.45 -2.17
C ILE A 109 5.46 8.62 -2.46
N PRO A 110 5.97 9.86 -2.57
CA PRO A 110 5.14 11.01 -2.91
C PRO A 110 4.44 10.81 -4.26
N LYS A 111 3.18 11.24 -4.34
CA LYS A 111 2.34 11.15 -5.54
C LYS A 111 3.07 11.63 -6.78
N LYS A 112 3.73 12.78 -6.68
CA LYS A 112 4.48 13.38 -7.80
C LYS A 112 5.60 12.47 -8.31
N VAL A 113 6.33 11.80 -7.42
CA VAL A 113 7.42 10.88 -7.80
C VAL A 113 6.85 9.66 -8.52
N HIS A 114 5.81 9.02 -7.95
CA HIS A 114 5.16 7.87 -8.59
C HIS A 114 4.62 8.28 -9.97
N GLN A 115 3.86 9.37 -10.02
CA GLN A 115 3.15 9.81 -11.22
C GLN A 115 4.05 10.39 -12.31
N GLN A 116 5.27 10.85 -12.03
CA GLN A 116 6.12 11.51 -13.05
C GLN A 116 7.40 10.74 -13.38
N ILE A 117 7.90 9.93 -12.44
CA ILE A 117 9.25 9.37 -12.53
C ILE A 117 9.21 7.85 -12.52
N SER A 118 8.34 7.25 -11.71
CA SER A 118 8.28 5.80 -11.63
C SER A 118 7.80 5.18 -12.94
N GLU A 119 8.58 4.21 -13.44
CA GLU A 119 8.27 3.43 -14.64
C GLU A 119 7.08 2.50 -14.42
N THR A 120 6.75 2.20 -13.16
CA THR A 120 5.65 1.33 -12.76
C THR A 120 4.29 2.03 -12.88
N TYR A 121 4.28 3.37 -13.00
CA TYR A 121 3.05 4.16 -13.01
C TYR A 121 2.35 4.15 -14.36
N GLY A 122 1.02 3.97 -14.32
CA GLY A 122 0.12 4.35 -15.41
C GLY A 122 0.37 3.69 -16.76
N GLY A 123 0.96 2.49 -16.79
CA GLY A 123 1.23 1.77 -18.05
C GLY A 123 2.43 2.30 -18.84
N ARG A 124 3.30 3.11 -18.23
CA ARG A 124 4.57 3.51 -18.86
C ARG A 124 5.54 2.36 -19.07
N ASN A 125 5.39 1.29 -18.29
CA ASN A 125 6.19 0.09 -18.47
C ASN A 125 5.88 -0.54 -19.83
N THR A 126 6.87 -0.57 -20.72
CA THR A 126 6.71 -1.12 -22.07
C THR A 126 6.57 -2.64 -22.02
N SER A 127 5.90 -3.25 -22.99
CA SER A 127 5.75 -4.72 -23.06
C SER A 127 7.11 -5.44 -23.06
N VAL A 128 8.11 -4.88 -23.75
CA VAL A 128 9.48 -5.40 -23.80
C VAL A 128 10.10 -5.38 -22.40
N GLN A 129 9.99 -4.26 -21.67
CA GLN A 129 10.54 -4.14 -20.33
C GLN A 129 9.81 -5.05 -19.33
N ILE A 130 8.49 -5.18 -19.42
CA ILE A 130 7.70 -6.13 -18.63
C ILE A 130 8.18 -7.56 -18.84
N GLU A 131 8.40 -7.97 -20.10
CA GLU A 131 8.87 -9.32 -20.41
C GLU A 131 10.28 -9.55 -19.85
N LEU A 132 11.20 -8.60 -20.03
CA LEU A 132 12.56 -8.67 -19.49
C LEU A 132 12.55 -8.75 -17.95
N ASP A 133 11.74 -7.91 -17.30
CA ASP A 133 11.61 -7.87 -15.84
C ASP A 133 11.02 -9.16 -15.28
N SER A 134 10.05 -9.73 -15.99
CA SER A 134 9.43 -10.98 -15.57
C SER A 134 10.41 -12.15 -15.51
N LYS A 135 11.53 -12.09 -16.26
CA LYS A 135 12.59 -13.11 -16.24
C LYS A 135 13.53 -12.98 -15.05
N ASN A 136 13.59 -11.80 -14.42
CA ASN A 136 14.39 -11.55 -13.23
C ASN A 136 13.78 -10.45 -12.35
N LEU A 137 12.77 -10.85 -11.56
CA LEU A 137 12.04 -9.95 -10.66
C LEU A 137 12.94 -9.29 -9.61
N ARG A 138 14.03 -9.96 -9.22
CA ARG A 138 15.01 -9.42 -8.26
C ARG A 138 15.75 -8.22 -8.83
N ALA A 139 16.30 -8.37 -10.03
CA ALA A 139 16.98 -7.28 -10.74
C ALA A 139 16.01 -6.15 -11.13
N ALA A 140 14.76 -6.50 -11.48
CA ALA A 140 13.73 -5.52 -11.79
C ALA A 140 13.41 -4.61 -10.61
N LEU A 141 13.30 -5.17 -9.39
CA LEU A 141 13.12 -4.39 -8.17
C LEU A 141 14.25 -3.39 -7.99
N ASP A 142 15.50 -3.87 -8.10
CA ASP A 142 16.66 -3.04 -7.86
C ASP A 142 16.70 -1.85 -8.81
N ARG A 143 16.43 -2.11 -10.10
CA ARG A 143 16.35 -1.08 -11.13
C ARG A 143 15.20 -0.10 -10.87
N ASN A 144 13.99 -0.58 -10.57
CA ASN A 144 12.84 0.30 -10.33
C ASN A 144 13.11 1.25 -9.14
N LEU A 145 13.73 0.76 -8.06
CA LEU A 145 14.12 1.60 -6.93
C LEU A 145 15.21 2.62 -7.31
N ASP A 146 16.22 2.19 -8.09
CA ASP A 146 17.32 3.07 -8.52
C ASP A 146 16.83 4.22 -9.41
N VAL A 147 15.82 3.99 -10.25
CA VAL A 147 15.21 5.03 -11.09
C VAL A 147 14.59 6.14 -10.25
N ILE A 148 13.85 5.80 -9.19
CA ILE A 148 13.17 6.80 -8.36
C ILE A 148 14.06 7.39 -7.26
N LYS A 149 15.19 6.75 -6.92
CA LYS A 149 16.09 7.13 -5.83
C LYS A 149 16.51 8.61 -5.83
N PRO A 150 16.95 9.22 -6.95
CA PRO A 150 17.33 10.64 -6.95
C PRO A 150 16.16 11.54 -6.52
N ALA A 151 14.97 11.27 -7.02
CA ALA A 151 13.77 12.02 -6.69
C ALA A 151 13.34 11.83 -5.23
N LEU A 152 13.50 10.63 -4.66
CA LEU A 152 13.25 10.40 -3.23
C LEU A 152 14.17 11.26 -2.36
N LYS A 153 15.44 11.45 -2.76
CA LYS A 153 16.39 12.31 -2.06
C LYS A 153 15.98 13.78 -2.13
N GLU A 154 15.50 14.25 -3.27
CA GLU A 154 14.92 15.60 -3.41
C GLU A 154 13.68 15.81 -2.52
N GLN A 155 12.96 14.73 -2.22
CA GLN A 155 11.82 14.74 -1.28
C GLN A 155 12.24 14.55 0.19
N GLY A 156 13.55 14.60 0.49
CA GLY A 156 14.09 14.57 1.86
C GLY A 156 14.54 13.20 2.36
N ALA A 157 14.53 12.15 1.52
CA ALA A 157 15.05 10.85 1.91
C ALA A 157 16.58 10.87 2.04
N THR A 158 17.09 10.30 3.13
CA THR A 158 18.53 10.02 3.25
C THR A 158 18.91 8.77 2.46
N GLU A 159 20.18 8.66 2.09
CA GLU A 159 20.71 7.46 1.45
C GLU A 159 20.45 6.21 2.31
N ASN A 160 20.65 6.31 3.63
CA ASN A 160 20.47 5.18 4.56
C ASN A 160 19.01 4.71 4.63
N GLN A 161 18.02 5.60 4.57
CA GLN A 161 16.61 5.22 4.55
C GLN A 161 16.27 4.44 3.27
N ILE A 162 16.73 4.91 2.11
CA ILE A 162 16.51 4.23 0.83
C ILE A 162 17.22 2.86 0.81
N GLN A 163 18.45 2.79 1.31
CA GLN A 163 19.21 1.54 1.39
C GLN A 163 18.61 0.55 2.39
N SER A 164 17.90 1.01 3.41
CA SER A 164 17.18 0.15 4.36
C SER A 164 15.88 -0.41 3.78
N ALA A 165 15.23 0.33 2.87
CA ALA A 165 14.02 -0.11 2.19
C ALA A 165 14.27 -1.30 1.25
N ARG A 166 15.41 -1.29 0.52
CA ARG A 166 15.78 -2.32 -0.45
C ARG A 166 15.79 -3.76 0.10
N PRO A 167 16.55 -4.09 1.17
CA PRO A 167 16.56 -5.46 1.71
C PRO A 167 15.21 -5.86 2.30
N LYS A 168 14.42 -4.92 2.82
CA LYS A 168 13.07 -5.19 3.32
C LYS A 168 12.14 -5.60 2.17
N MET A 169 12.16 -4.91 1.03
CA MET A 169 11.38 -5.31 -0.14
C MET A 169 11.84 -6.67 -0.71
N HIS A 170 13.16 -6.91 -0.77
CA HIS A 170 13.68 -8.21 -1.18
C HIS A 170 13.21 -9.34 -0.25
N LYS A 171 13.19 -9.10 1.07
CA LYS A 171 12.70 -10.09 2.03
C LYS A 171 11.23 -10.42 1.77
N LEU A 172 10.37 -9.41 1.64
CA LEU A 172 8.94 -9.60 1.38
C LEU A 172 8.68 -10.40 0.10
N ASN A 173 9.37 -10.07 -0.99
CA ASN A 173 9.22 -10.80 -2.25
C ASN A 173 9.79 -12.23 -2.19
N SER A 174 10.80 -12.47 -1.36
CA SER A 174 11.31 -13.84 -1.11
C SER A 174 10.27 -14.68 -0.36
N GLU A 175 9.60 -14.10 0.64
CA GLU A 175 8.52 -14.76 1.39
C GLU A 175 7.31 -15.10 0.51
N MET A 176 7.10 -14.35 -0.57
CA MET A 176 6.09 -14.61 -1.60
C MET A 176 6.60 -15.51 -2.74
N GLU A 177 7.78 -16.12 -2.59
CA GLU A 177 8.40 -17.01 -3.57
C GLU A 177 8.58 -16.41 -4.98
N LEU A 178 8.75 -15.08 -5.07
CA LEU A 178 8.94 -14.36 -6.34
C LEU A 178 10.39 -14.41 -6.85
N TYR A 179 11.33 -14.85 -6.01
CA TYR A 179 12.73 -15.07 -6.40
C TYR A 179 12.99 -16.56 -6.44
N LYS A 180 12.94 -17.13 -7.64
CA LYS A 180 13.36 -18.51 -7.93
C LYS A 180 14.67 -18.52 -8.68
#